data_AF-A0A9P7ZAZ3-F1
#
_entry.id   AF-A0A9P7ZAZ3-F1
#
_cell.length_a   1.000
_cell.length_b   1.000
_cell.length_c   1.000
_cell.angle_alpha   90.00
_cell.angle_beta   90.00
_cell.angle_gamma   90.00
#
_symmetry.space_group_name_H-M   'P 1'
#
loop_
_entity.id
_entity.type
_entity.pdbx_description
1 polymer ?
#
loop_
_entity_poly.entity_id
_entity_poly.type
_entity_poly.pdbx_seq_one_letter_code
_entity_poly.pdbx_strand_id
1 'polypeptide(L)'
;MSLMNTKMNVPTSILSPMAGRIPKPLQRRVPFGLAIVVIILFFYIGSSYDQSAEVLKRVGHTVLSYQTPSKAAGDRFPKKIWQSWKVDPLDFEDRDRGRARSWPTKNLGYRYEVLTDGNDLHYVKTNFGPHGLNRPDIVKAYTELEAKIIKADLLRYLVMYVEGGVYADIDVEALRPVDDWIPPSFNASDVGLVISIEIDEPSWSNHTILGPKSQSFCQWTFMSQPRLPVMLRLIDHVIHWIEDMTKKQQVPIGNLTLNFDEVLTGTGPSAFTNVMFAEMEAQTGSIPPWSYFHNMTDPKLVGNILVLQVDSFAAGQGHSNSGNHDSPRALVRHHYHASLWPSRHPRYSHPAYGMVEECNWKPECVHEWDHNTEIYPSLPEEEKQNLIKIKEHADAEKLAKEEEEKAADQKRIDDEELERLQKICATVPPAPQPPAPTEAPPPPADASPVAAPNKEPLKKEKKKEKKP
;
A
#
# COMPACT_ATOMS: atom_id res chain seq x y z
N MET A 1 -108.51 -36.95 3.99
CA MET A 1 -108.63 -36.53 2.58
C MET A 1 -107.35 -36.88 1.87
N SER A 2 -107.46 -37.74 0.84
CA SER A 2 -106.58 -38.00 -0.32
C SER A 2 -105.05 -37.89 -0.21
N LEU A 3 -104.23 -38.75 -0.80
CA LEU A 3 -104.38 -39.95 -1.65
C LEU A 3 -102.93 -40.46 -1.85
N MET A 4 -102.72 -41.78 -1.88
CA MET A 4 -101.75 -42.51 -2.74
C MET A 4 -100.23 -42.22 -2.62
N ASN A 5 -99.29 -43.15 -2.83
CA ASN A 5 -99.29 -44.61 -2.97
C ASN A 5 -97.80 -45.08 -2.99
N THR A 6 -97.60 -46.34 -2.59
CA THR A 6 -96.54 -47.29 -3.06
C THR A 6 -95.08 -47.23 -2.58
N LYS A 7 -94.64 -48.44 -2.19
CA LYS A 7 -93.34 -48.93 -1.68
C LYS A 7 -92.25 -49.04 -2.76
N MET A 8 -90.97 -49.05 -2.36
CA MET A 8 -90.09 -50.25 -2.41
C MET A 8 -88.60 -50.00 -2.01
N ASN A 9 -88.12 -50.90 -1.14
CA ASN A 9 -86.82 -51.58 -1.00
C ASN A 9 -85.45 -50.92 -0.68
N VAL A 10 -84.86 -51.54 0.34
CA VAL A 10 -83.48 -51.71 0.88
C VAL A 10 -82.49 -52.21 -0.22
N PRO A 11 -81.17 -51.87 -0.25
CA PRO A 11 -80.22 -52.31 0.79
C PRO A 11 -79.02 -51.42 1.21
N THR A 12 -78.51 -51.83 2.37
CA THR A 12 -77.25 -51.58 3.09
C THR A 12 -76.00 -51.56 2.21
N SER A 13 -75.12 -50.55 2.37
CA SER A 13 -73.67 -50.71 2.70
C SER A 13 -72.88 -49.37 2.75
N ILE A 14 -71.97 -49.31 3.75
CA ILE A 14 -70.68 -48.59 3.84
C ILE A 14 -70.68 -47.04 3.99
N LEU A 15 -70.41 -46.57 5.21
CA LEU A 15 -69.23 -45.76 5.60
C LEU A 15 -69.25 -45.46 7.11
N SER A 16 -68.16 -45.78 7.81
CA SER A 16 -67.93 -45.51 9.24
C SER A 16 -66.64 -44.68 9.40
N PRO A 17 -66.52 -43.76 10.38
CA PRO A 17 -65.38 -42.84 10.46
C PRO A 17 -64.22 -43.44 11.26
N MET A 18 -63.01 -43.46 10.68
CA MET A 18 -61.77 -43.82 11.37
C MET A 18 -61.27 -42.66 12.26
N ALA A 19 -61.18 -42.88 13.57
CA ALA A 19 -60.35 -42.12 14.49
C ALA A 19 -59.09 -42.93 14.83
N GLY A 20 -57.96 -42.60 14.20
CA GLY A 20 -56.66 -43.25 14.45
C GLY A 20 -55.92 -42.67 15.65
N ARG A 21 -55.62 -43.50 16.65
CA ARG A 21 -54.68 -43.19 17.76
C ARG A 21 -53.23 -43.40 17.30
N ILE A 22 -52.35 -42.45 17.63
CA ILE A 22 -50.91 -42.50 17.31
C ILE A 22 -50.21 -43.64 18.10
N PRO A 23 -49.34 -44.45 17.48
CA PRO A 23 -48.63 -45.55 18.15
C PRO A 23 -47.65 -45.09 19.25
N LYS A 24 -47.61 -45.80 20.39
CA LYS A 24 -46.77 -45.53 21.57
C LYS A 24 -45.24 -45.36 21.34
N PRO A 25 -44.56 -46.02 20.38
CA PRO A 25 -43.12 -45.77 20.16
C PRO A 25 -42.84 -44.40 19.52
N LEU A 26 -43.80 -43.82 18.79
CA LEU A 26 -43.68 -42.48 18.21
C LEU A 26 -43.78 -41.40 19.30
N GLN A 27 -44.59 -41.66 20.34
CA GLN A 27 -44.80 -40.77 21.49
C GLN A 27 -43.52 -40.54 22.33
N ARG A 28 -42.54 -41.46 22.28
CA ARG A 28 -41.25 -41.35 22.99
C ARG A 28 -40.12 -40.72 22.15
N ARG A 29 -40.17 -40.82 20.82
CA ARG A 29 -39.12 -40.30 19.92
C ARG A 29 -39.34 -38.84 19.51
N VAL A 30 -40.60 -38.42 19.41
CA VAL A 30 -40.99 -37.03 19.10
C VAL A 30 -40.39 -35.99 20.07
N PRO A 31 -40.45 -36.15 21.42
CA PRO A 31 -39.86 -35.18 22.34
C PRO A 31 -38.33 -35.11 22.22
N PHE A 32 -37.67 -36.22 21.87
CA PHE A 32 -36.22 -36.26 21.67
C PHE A 32 -35.80 -35.55 20.38
N GLY A 33 -36.56 -35.74 19.29
CA GLY A 33 -36.37 -34.99 18.05
C GLY A 33 -36.62 -33.49 18.21
N LEU A 34 -37.66 -33.11 18.97
CA LEU A 34 -37.95 -31.71 19.33
C LEU A 34 -36.82 -31.09 20.16
N ALA A 35 -36.27 -31.82 21.14
CA ALA A 35 -35.14 -31.34 21.93
C ALA A 35 -33.90 -31.07 21.06
N ILE A 36 -33.59 -31.95 20.11
CA ILE A 36 -32.48 -31.76 19.16
C ILE A 36 -32.73 -30.53 18.27
N VAL A 37 -33.94 -30.36 17.76
CA VAL A 37 -34.31 -29.18 16.95
C VAL A 37 -34.19 -27.89 17.76
N VAL A 38 -34.62 -27.89 19.03
CA VAL A 38 -34.47 -26.74 19.94
C VAL A 38 -33.00 -26.45 20.23
N ILE A 39 -32.16 -27.47 20.41
CA ILE A 39 -30.71 -27.30 20.61
C ILE A 39 -30.06 -26.71 19.35
N ILE A 40 -30.40 -27.22 18.17
CA ILE A 40 -29.90 -26.69 16.89
C ILE A 40 -30.35 -25.23 16.70
N LEU A 41 -31.62 -24.93 16.97
CA LEU A 41 -32.14 -23.56 16.95
C LEU A 41 -31.45 -22.66 17.97
N PHE A 42 -31.16 -23.17 19.18
CA PHE A 42 -30.44 -22.43 20.21
C PHE A 42 -29.02 -22.09 19.79
N PHE A 43 -28.28 -23.03 19.18
CA PHE A 43 -26.95 -22.76 18.64
C PHE A 43 -26.99 -21.84 17.41
N TYR A 44 -27.98 -22.00 16.53
CA TYR A 44 -28.17 -21.13 15.37
C TYR A 44 -28.48 -19.69 15.79
N ILE A 45 -29.42 -19.49 16.71
CA ILE A 45 -29.79 -18.19 17.28
C ILE A 45 -28.63 -17.60 18.09
N GLY A 46 -27.90 -18.43 18.85
CA GLY A 46 -26.71 -17.99 19.58
C GLY A 46 -25.60 -17.48 18.64
N SER A 47 -25.31 -18.21 17.57
CA SER A 47 -24.31 -17.81 16.57
C SER A 47 -24.69 -16.54 15.81
N SER A 48 -25.97 -16.36 15.48
CA SER A 48 -26.45 -15.16 14.79
C SER A 48 -26.50 -13.95 15.72
N TYR A 49 -26.78 -14.14 17.01
CA TYR A 49 -26.72 -13.09 18.01
C TYR A 49 -25.30 -12.58 18.24
N ASP A 50 -24.32 -13.47 18.36
CA ASP A 50 -22.91 -13.10 18.56
C ASP A 50 -22.36 -12.33 17.34
N GLN A 51 -22.67 -12.80 16.13
CA GLN A 51 -22.33 -12.10 14.90
C GLN A 51 -23.01 -10.72 14.80
N SER A 52 -24.28 -10.62 15.20
CA SER A 52 -25.02 -9.35 15.18
C SER A 52 -24.50 -8.37 16.24
N ALA A 53 -24.12 -8.86 17.43
CA ALA A 53 -23.56 -8.03 18.49
C ALA A 53 -22.18 -7.47 18.10
N GLU A 54 -21.36 -8.26 17.40
CA GLU A 54 -20.07 -7.81 16.90
C GLU A 54 -20.23 -6.77 15.78
N VAL A 55 -21.18 -6.98 14.86
CA VAL A 55 -21.55 -5.97 13.85
C VAL A 55 -22.05 -4.69 14.52
N LEU A 56 -22.90 -4.78 15.54
CA LEU A 56 -23.44 -3.61 16.23
C LEU A 56 -22.36 -2.85 17.01
N LYS A 57 -21.38 -3.54 17.60
CA LYS A 57 -20.20 -2.93 18.22
C LYS A 57 -19.30 -2.26 17.18
N ARG A 58 -19.04 -2.91 16.04
CA ARG A 58 -18.26 -2.33 14.93
C ARG A 58 -18.95 -1.07 14.41
N VAL A 59 -20.23 -1.15 14.08
CA VAL A 59 -21.04 0.00 13.65
C VAL A 59 -21.06 1.09 14.72
N GLY A 60 -21.21 0.72 16.00
CA GLY A 60 -21.13 1.66 17.13
C GLY A 60 -19.80 2.39 17.21
N HIS A 61 -18.67 1.68 17.11
CA HIS A 61 -17.33 2.26 17.09
C HIS A 61 -17.11 3.17 15.87
N THR A 62 -17.49 2.70 14.68
CA THR A 62 -17.41 3.44 13.43
C THR A 62 -18.22 4.73 13.49
N VAL A 63 -19.48 4.66 13.94
CA VAL A 63 -20.35 5.83 14.12
C VAL A 63 -19.77 6.79 15.18
N LEU A 64 -19.30 6.30 16.33
CA LEU A 64 -18.69 7.15 17.36
C LEU A 64 -17.43 7.87 16.84
N SER A 65 -16.60 7.17 16.06
CA SER A 65 -15.39 7.73 15.46
C SER A 65 -15.69 8.76 14.37
N TYR A 66 -16.79 8.61 13.63
CA TYR A 66 -17.26 9.62 12.69
C TYR A 66 -17.98 10.80 13.37
N GLN A 67 -18.60 10.57 14.53
CA GLN A 67 -19.35 11.57 15.28
C GLN A 67 -18.51 12.34 16.30
N THR A 68 -17.26 11.94 16.53
CA THR A 68 -16.34 12.75 17.35
C THR A 68 -16.00 13.99 16.53
N PRO A 69 -16.49 15.18 16.89
CA PRO A 69 -16.20 16.38 16.11
C PRO A 69 -14.68 16.58 16.13
N SER A 70 -14.09 16.85 14.97
CA SER A 70 -12.70 17.29 14.80
C SER A 70 -12.48 18.68 15.42
N LYS A 71 -12.80 18.84 16.71
CA LYS A 71 -12.67 20.09 17.47
C LYS A 71 -11.49 20.07 18.45
N ALA A 72 -10.68 18.99 18.47
CA ALA A 72 -9.62 18.82 19.47
C ALA A 72 -8.22 18.51 18.88
N ALA A 73 -8.08 18.27 17.58
CA ALA A 73 -6.78 18.40 16.93
C ALA A 73 -6.64 19.87 16.55
N GLY A 74 -5.61 20.57 17.03
CA GLY A 74 -5.46 22.01 16.79
C GLY A 74 -5.59 22.36 15.30
N ASP A 75 -5.98 23.60 15.00
CA ASP A 75 -6.26 24.16 13.66
C ASP A 75 -5.09 24.08 12.65
N ARG A 76 -4.08 23.22 12.87
CA ARG A 76 -2.82 23.16 12.13
C ARG A 76 -2.38 21.73 11.91
N PHE A 77 -1.87 21.46 10.72
CA PHE A 77 -1.15 20.25 10.39
C PHE A 77 0.03 20.03 11.36
N PRO A 78 0.18 18.83 11.93
CA PRO A 78 1.34 18.48 12.73
C PRO A 78 2.63 18.65 11.94
N LYS A 79 3.65 19.29 12.54
CA LYS A 79 4.99 19.41 11.95
C LYS A 79 5.79 18.11 12.08
N LYS A 80 5.24 17.04 11.52
CA LYS A 80 5.82 15.69 11.50
C LYS A 80 5.91 15.18 10.06
N ILE A 81 7.02 14.56 9.71
CA ILE A 81 7.25 13.92 8.43
C ILE A 81 7.52 12.45 8.70
N TRP A 82 6.71 11.60 8.08
CA TRP A 82 6.77 10.16 8.18
C TRP A 82 7.24 9.55 6.88
N GLN A 83 8.18 8.63 7.00
CA GLN A 83 8.45 7.64 5.96
C GLN A 83 8.40 6.24 6.58
N SER A 84 8.33 5.22 5.74
CA SER A 84 8.51 3.83 6.18
C SER A 84 9.55 3.14 5.32
N TRP A 85 10.40 2.31 5.94
CA TRP A 85 11.37 1.51 5.22
C TRP A 85 11.75 0.23 5.96
N LYS A 86 12.64 -0.56 5.40
CA LYS A 86 13.00 -1.86 5.98
C LYS A 86 13.91 -1.72 7.21
N VAL A 87 14.78 -0.70 7.20
CA VAL A 87 15.88 -0.52 8.16
C VAL A 87 15.85 0.87 8.79
N ASP A 88 16.63 1.09 9.84
CA ASP A 88 16.77 2.37 10.52
C ASP A 88 17.46 3.42 9.64
N PRO A 89 17.17 4.73 9.81
CA PRO A 89 17.84 5.80 9.06
C PRO A 89 19.37 5.78 9.06
N LEU A 90 20.00 5.24 10.11
CA LEU A 90 21.46 5.08 10.16
C LEU A 90 21.97 4.04 9.15
N ASP A 91 21.16 3.02 8.88
CA ASP A 91 21.48 1.88 8.01
C ASP A 91 20.98 2.04 6.57
N PHE A 92 20.44 3.21 6.21
CA PHE A 92 20.03 3.48 4.83
C PHE A 92 21.18 3.33 3.85
N GLU A 93 20.88 2.79 2.67
CA GLU A 93 21.74 2.90 1.48
C GLU A 93 21.85 4.37 1.07
N ASP A 94 22.95 4.76 0.44
CA ASP A 94 23.22 6.18 0.16
C ASP A 94 22.16 6.86 -0.71
N ARG A 95 21.58 6.10 -1.65
CA ARG A 95 20.42 6.50 -2.45
C ARG A 95 19.24 6.94 -1.56
N ASP A 96 18.82 6.08 -0.64
CA ASP A 96 17.65 6.31 0.21
C ASP A 96 17.97 7.39 1.26
N ARG A 97 19.21 7.39 1.76
CA ARG A 97 19.73 8.40 2.68
C ARG A 97 19.68 9.81 2.10
N GLY A 98 20.05 9.98 0.83
CA GLY A 98 20.00 11.27 0.14
C GLY A 98 18.57 11.83 0.08
N ARG A 99 17.62 10.99 -0.31
CA ARG A 99 16.19 11.34 -0.41
C ARG A 99 15.59 11.64 0.96
N ALA A 100 15.79 10.75 1.94
CA ALA A 100 15.37 10.94 3.32
C ALA A 100 15.89 12.25 3.91
N ARG A 101 17.16 12.61 3.69
CA ARG A 101 17.78 13.85 4.19
C ARG A 101 17.16 15.12 3.63
N SER A 102 16.57 15.08 2.43
CA SER A 102 15.93 16.26 1.83
C SER A 102 14.78 16.79 2.71
N TRP A 103 14.03 15.89 3.34
CA TRP A 103 12.87 16.22 4.18
C TRP A 103 13.21 17.13 5.38
N PRO A 104 14.07 16.72 6.33
CA PRO A 104 14.44 17.60 7.45
C PRO A 104 15.28 18.81 6.99
N THR A 105 16.01 18.72 5.88
CA THR A 105 16.79 19.85 5.35
C THR A 105 15.90 20.97 4.82
N LYS A 106 14.83 20.62 4.09
CA LYS A 106 13.87 21.59 3.53
C LYS A 106 12.85 22.07 4.55
N ASN A 107 12.59 21.29 5.60
CA ASN A 107 11.52 21.51 6.55
C ASN A 107 12.06 21.74 7.95
N LEU A 108 12.74 22.87 8.15
CA LEU A 108 13.29 23.21 9.46
C LEU A 108 12.17 23.31 10.51
N GLY A 109 12.36 22.62 11.64
CA GLY A 109 11.38 22.54 12.72
C GLY A 109 10.33 21.44 12.55
N TYR A 110 10.36 20.67 11.47
CA TYR A 110 9.58 19.43 11.37
C TYR A 110 10.35 18.27 12.02
N ARG A 111 9.61 17.41 12.73
CA ARG A 111 10.16 16.16 13.26
C ARG A 111 10.10 15.09 12.16
N TYR A 112 11.26 14.55 11.80
CA TYR A 112 11.38 13.46 10.85
C TYR A 112 11.39 12.11 11.59
N GLU A 113 10.52 11.19 11.19
CA GLU A 113 10.40 9.86 11.76
C GLU A 113 10.27 8.78 10.68
N VAL A 114 10.85 7.61 10.97
CA VAL A 114 10.79 6.45 10.09
C VAL A 114 10.30 5.25 10.87
N LEU A 115 9.22 4.63 10.38
CA LEU A 115 8.83 3.30 10.85
C LEU A 115 9.54 2.22 10.04
N THR A 116 9.96 1.18 10.73
CA THR A 116 10.76 0.10 10.18
C THR A 116 10.09 -1.26 10.36
N ASP A 117 10.51 -2.27 9.59
CA ASP A 117 10.11 -3.67 9.78
C ASP A 117 10.35 -4.15 11.24
N GLY A 118 11.24 -3.50 12.00
CA GLY A 118 11.54 -3.83 13.39
C GLY A 118 10.65 -3.16 14.43
N ASN A 119 9.90 -2.11 14.09
CA ASN A 119 9.12 -1.32 15.07
C ASN A 119 7.66 -1.05 14.67
N ASP A 120 7.27 -1.34 13.43
CA ASP A 120 5.93 -1.10 12.88
C ASP A 120 4.82 -1.80 13.68
N LEU A 121 4.97 -3.09 13.99
CA LEU A 121 4.00 -3.87 14.73
C LEU A 121 3.83 -3.36 16.16
N HIS A 122 4.92 -2.88 16.77
CA HIS A 122 4.85 -2.27 18.09
C HIS A 122 4.05 -0.97 18.04
N TYR A 123 4.30 -0.12 17.03
CA TYR A 123 3.52 1.09 16.79
C TYR A 123 2.03 0.79 16.64
N VAL A 124 1.67 -0.20 15.81
CA VAL A 124 0.27 -0.60 15.59
C VAL A 124 -0.37 -1.12 16.89
N LYS A 125 0.31 -2.01 17.63
CA LYS A 125 -0.21 -2.55 18.89
C LYS A 125 -0.39 -1.47 19.96
N THR A 126 0.51 -0.50 20.03
CA THR A 126 0.42 0.61 20.99
C THR A 126 -0.79 1.50 20.69
N ASN A 127 -1.00 1.86 19.42
CA ASN A 127 -2.05 2.80 19.04
C ASN A 127 -3.44 2.16 18.84
N PHE A 128 -3.50 0.91 18.38
CA PHE A 128 -4.74 0.22 18.03
C PHE A 128 -5.06 -0.96 18.96
N GLY A 129 -4.17 -1.34 19.87
CA GLY A 129 -4.43 -2.37 20.88
C GLY A 129 -5.38 -1.93 21.99
N PRO A 130 -5.58 -2.77 23.02
CA PRO A 130 -6.58 -2.55 24.08
C PRO A 130 -6.44 -1.24 24.86
N HIS A 131 -5.23 -0.69 24.94
CA HIS A 131 -4.95 0.57 25.65
C HIS A 131 -4.96 1.82 24.73
N GLY A 132 -5.05 1.62 23.42
CA GLY A 132 -5.17 2.69 22.44
C GLY A 132 -6.62 2.83 21.96
N LEU A 133 -6.82 2.74 20.66
CA LEU A 133 -8.14 2.84 20.01
C LEU A 133 -8.99 1.57 20.14
N ASN A 134 -8.42 0.49 20.69
CA ASN A 134 -9.08 -0.79 20.90
C ASN A 134 -9.74 -1.34 19.60
N ARG A 135 -8.93 -1.42 18.54
CA ARG A 135 -9.27 -2.01 17.24
C ARG A 135 -8.52 -3.34 17.06
N PRO A 136 -8.98 -4.43 17.71
CA PRO A 136 -8.31 -5.72 17.65
C PRO A 136 -8.31 -6.32 16.24
N ASP A 137 -9.27 -5.95 15.40
CA ASP A 137 -9.34 -6.30 13.98
C ASP A 137 -8.15 -5.73 13.18
N ILE A 138 -7.80 -4.45 13.39
CA ILE A 138 -6.61 -3.84 12.78
C ILE A 138 -5.33 -4.52 13.27
N VAL A 139 -5.20 -4.72 14.58
CA VAL A 139 -4.02 -5.35 15.18
C VAL A 139 -3.84 -6.78 14.63
N LYS A 140 -4.93 -7.54 14.55
CA LYS A 140 -4.91 -8.90 14.01
C LYS A 140 -4.50 -8.89 12.54
N ALA A 141 -5.18 -8.11 11.70
CA ALA A 141 -4.87 -8.03 10.27
C ALA A 141 -3.41 -7.64 10.03
N TYR A 142 -2.92 -6.59 10.69
CA TYR A 142 -1.54 -6.15 10.55
C TYR A 142 -0.53 -7.19 11.04
N THR A 143 -0.84 -7.91 12.12
CA THR A 143 0.02 -8.99 12.64
C THR A 143 0.13 -10.16 11.66
N GLU A 144 -0.99 -10.56 11.05
CA GLU A 144 -1.07 -11.76 10.20
C GLU A 144 -0.68 -11.51 8.73
N LEU A 145 -0.68 -10.26 8.26
CA LEU A 145 -0.31 -9.93 6.87
C LEU A 145 1.17 -10.25 6.58
N GLU A 146 1.43 -11.03 5.54
CA GLU A 146 2.80 -11.27 5.02
C GLU A 146 3.12 -10.43 3.77
N ALA A 147 2.09 -9.95 3.07
CA ALA A 147 2.25 -9.11 1.88
C ALA A 147 2.81 -7.72 2.27
N LYS A 148 4.11 -7.53 2.03
CA LYS A 148 4.85 -6.32 2.45
C LYS A 148 4.26 -5.01 1.93
N ILE A 149 3.78 -4.98 0.68
CA ILE A 149 3.17 -3.77 0.10
C ILE A 149 1.85 -3.40 0.80
N ILE A 150 1.02 -4.39 1.11
CA ILE A 150 -0.24 -4.21 1.84
C ILE A 150 0.03 -3.69 3.25
N LYS A 151 1.08 -4.22 3.91
CA LYS A 151 1.55 -3.70 5.20
C LYS A 151 1.98 -2.24 5.10
N ALA A 152 2.79 -1.88 4.10
CA ALA A 152 3.25 -0.50 3.91
C ALA A 152 2.09 0.47 3.63
N ASP A 153 1.18 0.10 2.72
CA ASP A 153 -0.02 0.89 2.41
C ASP A 153 -0.91 1.06 3.66
N LEU A 154 -1.17 -0.02 4.40
CA LEU A 154 -1.97 0.07 5.62
C LEU A 154 -1.26 0.91 6.70
N LEU A 155 0.05 0.72 6.89
CA LEU A 155 0.83 1.44 7.89
C LEU A 155 0.77 2.94 7.68
N ARG A 156 0.92 3.42 6.43
CA ARG A 156 0.84 4.86 6.15
C ARG A 156 -0.52 5.43 6.55
N TYR A 157 -1.62 4.73 6.27
CA TYR A 157 -2.96 5.19 6.65
C TYR A 157 -3.15 5.18 8.18
N LEU A 158 -2.65 4.15 8.87
CA LEU A 158 -2.71 4.05 10.33
C LEU A 158 -1.96 5.21 11.00
N VAL A 159 -0.75 5.52 10.55
CA VAL A 159 0.06 6.65 11.06
C VAL A 159 -0.64 7.98 10.81
N MET A 160 -1.13 8.20 9.58
CA MET A 160 -1.77 9.45 9.21
C MET A 160 -3.11 9.67 9.93
N TYR A 161 -3.83 8.60 10.28
CA TYR A 161 -5.01 8.69 11.14
C TYR A 161 -4.66 9.05 12.58
N VAL A 162 -3.61 8.45 13.16
CA VAL A 162 -3.26 8.67 14.58
C VAL A 162 -2.59 10.03 14.78
N GLU A 163 -1.63 10.36 13.93
CA GLU A 163 -0.71 11.47 14.16
C GLU A 163 -0.77 12.56 13.11
N GLY A 164 -1.21 12.27 11.88
CA GLY A 164 -1.19 13.21 10.77
C GLY A 164 0.22 13.72 10.46
N GLY A 165 0.28 14.93 9.90
CA GLY A 165 1.51 15.53 9.37
C GLY A 165 1.65 15.20 7.89
N VAL A 166 2.86 14.88 7.45
CA VAL A 166 3.18 14.49 6.08
C VAL A 166 3.62 13.04 6.05
N TYR A 167 3.08 12.25 5.12
CA TYR A 167 3.65 10.97 4.76
C TYR A 167 4.29 11.07 3.38
N ALA A 168 5.43 10.42 3.20
CA ALA A 168 6.03 10.19 1.89
C ALA A 168 6.73 8.82 1.84
N ASP A 169 6.68 8.13 0.72
CA ASP A 169 7.49 6.93 0.50
C ASP A 169 8.99 7.26 0.54
N ILE A 170 9.83 6.26 0.85
CA ILE A 170 11.27 6.48 1.10
C ILE A 170 12.01 7.05 -0.11
N ASP A 171 11.51 6.77 -1.32
CA ASP A 171 12.07 7.20 -2.58
C ASP A 171 11.51 8.52 -3.11
N VAL A 172 10.85 9.26 -2.21
CA VAL A 172 10.40 10.62 -2.45
C VAL A 172 11.40 11.61 -1.86
N GLU A 173 11.83 12.53 -2.70
CA GLU A 173 12.66 13.68 -2.34
C GLU A 173 11.79 14.93 -2.19
N ALA A 174 11.98 15.69 -1.12
CA ALA A 174 11.38 17.00 -0.94
C ALA A 174 12.13 18.07 -1.76
N LEU A 175 11.42 18.68 -2.73
CA LEU A 175 11.97 19.80 -3.51
C LEU A 175 11.71 21.13 -2.81
N ARG A 176 10.52 21.25 -2.20
CA ARG A 176 10.00 22.47 -1.55
C ARG A 176 9.60 22.22 -0.09
N PRO A 177 9.63 23.26 0.76
CA PRO A 177 9.06 23.18 2.11
C PRO A 177 7.57 22.82 2.10
N VAL A 178 7.15 22.04 3.09
CA VAL A 178 5.76 21.65 3.36
C VAL A 178 4.89 22.86 3.68
N ASP A 179 5.46 23.89 4.30
CA ASP A 179 4.76 25.15 4.60
C ASP A 179 4.26 25.84 3.30
N ASP A 180 4.78 25.49 2.12
CA ASP A 180 4.34 26.02 0.82
C ASP A 180 3.23 25.18 0.14
N TRP A 181 2.85 24.03 0.70
CA TRP A 181 1.92 23.09 0.04
C TRP A 181 0.47 23.58 -0.01
N ILE A 182 0.10 24.52 0.87
CA ILE A 182 -1.19 25.20 0.82
C ILE A 182 -0.95 26.58 0.21
N PRO A 183 -1.42 26.84 -1.03
CA PRO A 183 -1.22 28.13 -1.65
C PRO A 183 -1.86 29.26 -0.84
N PRO A 184 -1.29 30.48 -0.83
CA PRO A 184 -1.82 31.61 -0.07
C PRO A 184 -3.26 32.03 -0.40
N SER A 185 -3.80 31.59 -1.54
CA SER A 185 -5.20 31.79 -1.92
C SER A 185 -6.20 30.95 -1.11
N PHE A 186 -5.72 29.95 -0.36
CA PHE A 186 -6.54 29.11 0.50
C PHE A 186 -6.28 29.44 1.97
N ASN A 187 -7.33 29.37 2.78
CA ASN A 187 -7.21 29.47 4.22
C ASN A 187 -6.85 28.09 4.80
N ALA A 188 -5.69 27.99 5.44
CA ALA A 188 -5.20 26.72 5.99
C ALA A 188 -6.13 26.09 7.04
N SER A 189 -6.97 26.88 7.74
CA SER A 189 -7.95 26.33 8.70
C SER A 189 -9.06 25.54 8.03
N ASP A 190 -9.30 25.76 6.73
CA ASP A 190 -10.39 25.11 5.98
C ASP A 190 -9.89 23.80 5.35
N VAL A 191 -8.59 23.52 5.42
CA VAL A 191 -7.95 22.35 4.81
C VAL A 191 -7.62 21.33 5.89
N GLY A 192 -8.20 20.14 5.76
CA GLY A 192 -7.90 18.98 6.60
C GLY A 192 -6.92 18.02 5.93
N LEU A 193 -6.95 17.90 4.60
CA LEU A 193 -6.15 16.97 3.82
C LEU A 193 -5.62 17.65 2.56
N VAL A 194 -4.35 17.42 2.22
CA VAL A 194 -3.72 17.86 0.97
C VAL A 194 -3.21 16.64 0.21
N ILE A 195 -3.70 16.48 -1.01
CA ILE A 195 -3.35 15.41 -1.95
C ILE A 195 -3.01 16.02 -3.31
N SER A 196 -2.38 15.26 -4.21
CA SER A 196 -2.29 15.65 -5.62
C SER A 196 -2.94 14.61 -6.52
N ILE A 197 -3.15 14.96 -7.78
CA ILE A 197 -3.41 13.98 -8.83
C ILE A 197 -2.10 13.21 -9.10
N GLU A 198 -2.22 11.90 -9.34
CA GLU A 198 -1.13 11.04 -9.81
C GLU A 198 -1.30 10.74 -11.29
N ILE A 199 -2.45 10.20 -11.69
CA ILE A 199 -2.76 9.88 -13.09
C ILE A 199 -4.02 10.62 -13.53
N ASP A 200 -3.92 11.35 -14.63
CA ASP A 200 -5.01 12.07 -15.29
C ASP A 200 -5.08 11.70 -16.78
N GLU A 201 -5.66 10.53 -17.05
CA GLU A 201 -5.75 9.92 -18.38
C GLU A 201 -7.19 9.45 -18.69
N PRO A 202 -8.21 10.33 -18.57
CA PRO A 202 -9.61 9.93 -18.55
C PRO A 202 -10.12 9.28 -19.84
N SER A 203 -9.42 9.47 -20.97
CA SER A 203 -9.69 8.78 -22.25
C SER A 203 -9.67 7.26 -22.11
N TRP A 204 -8.90 6.73 -21.17
CA TRP A 204 -8.75 5.29 -20.93
C TRP A 204 -9.68 4.74 -19.85
N SER A 205 -10.59 5.54 -19.28
CA SER A 205 -11.51 5.12 -18.21
C SER A 205 -12.32 3.85 -18.52
N ASN A 206 -12.64 3.60 -19.79
CA ASN A 206 -13.38 2.41 -20.23
C ASN A 206 -12.49 1.23 -20.63
N HIS A 207 -11.16 1.40 -20.63
CA HIS A 207 -10.23 0.33 -20.96
C HIS A 207 -10.21 -0.70 -19.81
N THR A 208 -10.23 -1.99 -20.13
CA THR A 208 -10.34 -3.08 -19.15
C THR A 208 -9.17 -3.13 -18.15
N ILE A 209 -7.94 -2.97 -18.64
CA ILE A 209 -6.72 -2.97 -17.80
C ILE A 209 -6.33 -1.56 -17.30
N LEU A 210 -6.40 -0.54 -18.17
CA LEU A 210 -5.94 0.82 -17.84
C LEU A 210 -7.00 1.66 -17.10
N GLY A 211 -8.28 1.43 -17.33
CA GLY A 211 -9.38 2.23 -16.79
C GLY A 211 -9.39 2.35 -15.27
N PRO A 212 -9.21 1.26 -14.49
CA PRO A 212 -9.20 1.33 -13.02
C PRO A 212 -8.10 2.22 -12.40
N LYS A 213 -7.08 2.60 -13.19
CA LYS A 213 -5.92 3.39 -12.75
C LYS A 213 -5.73 4.69 -13.55
N SER A 214 -6.57 4.96 -14.55
CA SER A 214 -6.42 6.13 -15.41
C SER A 214 -6.78 7.46 -14.75
N GLN A 215 -7.41 7.39 -13.58
CA GLN A 215 -7.89 8.52 -12.80
C GLN A 215 -7.56 8.25 -11.34
N SER A 216 -6.46 8.80 -10.85
CA SER A 216 -6.01 8.52 -9.48
C SER A 216 -5.39 9.72 -8.78
N PHE A 217 -5.66 9.81 -7.47
CA PHE A 217 -4.94 10.68 -6.56
C PHE A 217 -3.69 9.97 -6.01
N CYS A 218 -2.64 10.75 -5.81
CA CYS A 218 -1.38 10.30 -5.26
C CYS A 218 -1.55 9.87 -3.80
N GLN A 219 -1.18 8.62 -3.53
CA GLN A 219 -1.25 8.01 -2.19
C GLN A 219 0.11 7.79 -1.53
N TRP A 220 1.20 7.87 -2.32
CA TRP A 220 2.57 7.68 -1.84
C TRP A 220 3.15 8.98 -1.24
N THR A 221 2.46 10.11 -1.35
CA THR A 221 2.73 11.36 -0.61
C THR A 221 1.46 12.16 -0.39
N PHE A 222 1.18 12.54 0.86
CA PHE A 222 0.07 13.43 1.21
C PHE A 222 0.27 14.03 2.61
N MET A 223 -0.49 15.09 2.90
CA MET A 223 -0.45 15.77 4.20
C MET A 223 -1.84 15.78 4.83
N SER A 224 -1.98 15.34 6.08
CA SER A 224 -3.28 15.25 6.77
C SER A 224 -3.25 15.80 8.18
N GLN A 225 -4.37 16.34 8.65
CA GLN A 225 -4.63 16.44 10.08
C GLN A 225 -4.85 15.03 10.68
N PRO A 226 -4.58 14.84 11.98
CA PRO A 226 -4.90 13.59 12.65
C PRO A 226 -6.41 13.44 12.78
N ARG A 227 -6.88 12.19 12.88
CA ARG A 227 -8.28 11.82 13.16
C ARG A 227 -9.30 12.21 12.09
N LEU A 228 -8.87 12.45 10.85
CA LEU A 228 -9.82 12.70 9.77
C LEU A 228 -10.70 11.47 9.48
N PRO A 229 -12.02 11.65 9.31
CA PRO A 229 -12.95 10.61 8.88
C PRO A 229 -12.47 9.82 7.66
N VAL A 230 -11.96 10.50 6.64
CA VAL A 230 -11.49 9.88 5.40
C VAL A 230 -10.37 8.86 5.61
N MET A 231 -9.45 9.13 6.53
CA MET A 231 -8.36 8.18 6.84
C MET A 231 -8.90 6.93 7.51
N LEU A 232 -9.90 7.08 8.40
CA LEU A 232 -10.55 5.93 9.01
C LEU A 232 -11.39 5.13 8.02
N ARG A 233 -12.13 5.80 7.11
CA ARG A 233 -12.84 5.14 6.01
C ARG A 233 -11.89 4.27 5.19
N LEU A 234 -10.71 4.80 4.91
CA LEU A 234 -9.69 4.10 4.13
C LEU A 234 -9.15 2.90 4.89
N ILE A 235 -8.82 3.05 6.18
CA ILE A 235 -8.39 1.92 7.01
C ILE A 235 -9.47 0.84 7.07
N ASP A 236 -10.72 1.22 7.34
CA ASP A 236 -11.84 0.26 7.41
C ASP A 236 -12.09 -0.42 6.05
N HIS A 237 -11.94 0.30 4.94
CA HIS A 237 -11.98 -0.27 3.59
C HIS A 237 -10.91 -1.35 3.42
N VAL A 238 -9.65 -1.06 3.77
CA VAL A 238 -8.54 -2.02 3.67
C VAL A 238 -8.80 -3.27 4.53
N ILE A 239 -9.27 -3.10 5.77
CA ILE A 239 -9.58 -4.23 6.66
C ILE A 239 -10.69 -5.11 6.07
N HIS A 240 -11.78 -4.52 5.59
CA HIS A 240 -12.86 -5.28 4.94
C HIS A 240 -12.39 -5.95 3.65
N TRP A 241 -11.58 -5.28 2.85
CA TRP A 241 -11.01 -5.87 1.64
C TRP A 241 -10.13 -7.08 1.96
N ILE A 242 -9.28 -7.02 2.99
CA ILE A 242 -8.51 -8.18 3.46
C ILE A 242 -9.45 -9.32 3.86
N GLU A 243 -10.49 -9.03 4.67
CA GLU A 243 -11.48 -10.04 5.06
C GLU A 243 -12.16 -10.67 3.83
N ASP A 244 -12.52 -9.89 2.82
CA ASP A 244 -13.18 -10.40 1.62
C ASP A 244 -12.23 -11.21 0.73
N MET A 245 -10.96 -10.82 0.63
CA MET A 245 -9.94 -11.60 -0.06
C MET A 245 -9.68 -12.94 0.62
N THR A 246 -9.65 -13.00 1.96
CA THR A 246 -9.51 -14.28 2.68
C THR A 246 -10.70 -15.20 2.45
N LYS A 247 -11.93 -14.66 2.40
CA LYS A 247 -13.14 -15.43 2.08
C LYS A 247 -13.11 -15.93 0.63
N LYS A 248 -12.75 -15.06 -0.32
CA LYS A 248 -12.67 -15.37 -1.76
C LYS A 248 -11.67 -16.49 -2.05
N GLN A 249 -10.50 -16.44 -1.42
CA GLN A 249 -9.44 -17.44 -1.61
C GLN A 249 -9.54 -18.63 -0.65
N GLN A 250 -10.38 -18.54 0.38
CA GLN A 250 -10.53 -19.55 1.45
C GLN A 250 -9.21 -19.86 2.18
N VAL A 251 -8.40 -18.84 2.41
CA VAL A 251 -7.10 -18.94 3.08
C VAL A 251 -7.00 -17.94 4.24
N PRO A 252 -6.18 -18.20 5.27
CA PRO A 252 -5.88 -17.21 6.30
C PRO A 252 -5.13 -16.00 5.73
N ILE A 253 -5.14 -14.87 6.46
CA ILE A 253 -4.54 -13.59 6.03
C ILE A 253 -3.08 -13.75 5.60
N GLY A 254 -2.28 -14.50 6.36
CA GLY A 254 -0.85 -14.70 6.06
C GLY A 254 -0.56 -15.49 4.78
N ASN A 255 -1.55 -16.16 4.20
CA ASN A 255 -1.42 -16.95 2.98
C ASN A 255 -2.09 -16.27 1.76
N LEU A 256 -2.52 -15.01 1.90
CA LEU A 256 -3.09 -14.27 0.78
C LEU A 256 -2.06 -14.10 -0.34
N THR A 257 -2.47 -14.48 -1.55
CA THR A 257 -1.70 -14.23 -2.76
C THR A 257 -2.46 -13.23 -3.61
N LEU A 258 -1.84 -12.10 -3.93
CA LEU A 258 -2.48 -10.97 -4.60
C LEU A 258 -1.78 -10.68 -5.92
N ASN A 259 -2.57 -10.39 -6.95
CA ASN A 259 -2.04 -9.82 -8.19
C ASN A 259 -1.90 -8.29 -8.08
N PHE A 260 -1.29 -7.67 -9.09
CA PHE A 260 -1.03 -6.22 -9.07
C PHE A 260 -2.32 -5.39 -8.95
N ASP A 261 -3.37 -5.73 -9.69
CA ASP A 261 -4.61 -4.95 -9.71
C ASP A 261 -5.42 -5.09 -8.40
N GLU A 262 -5.36 -6.27 -7.76
CA GLU A 262 -5.93 -6.49 -6.44
C GLU A 262 -5.25 -5.59 -5.38
N VAL A 263 -3.92 -5.40 -5.46
CA VAL A 263 -3.22 -4.45 -4.59
C VAL A 263 -3.66 -3.00 -4.85
N LEU A 264 -3.71 -2.57 -6.12
CA LEU A 264 -4.11 -1.21 -6.47
C LEU A 264 -5.54 -0.87 -5.99
N THR A 265 -6.46 -1.81 -6.16
CA THR A 265 -7.88 -1.64 -5.84
C THR A 265 -8.22 -1.85 -4.37
N GLY A 266 -7.39 -2.60 -3.64
CA GLY A 266 -7.60 -2.89 -2.22
C GLY A 266 -6.94 -1.90 -1.27
N THR A 267 -5.68 -1.55 -1.52
CA THR A 267 -4.90 -0.68 -0.62
C THR A 267 -4.18 0.47 -1.32
N GLY A 268 -3.96 0.36 -2.63
CA GLY A 268 -3.22 1.32 -3.41
C GLY A 268 -4.03 2.54 -3.89
N PRO A 269 -3.60 3.19 -4.97
CA PRO A 269 -4.15 4.48 -5.42
C PRO A 269 -5.63 4.41 -5.81
N SER A 270 -6.15 3.30 -6.33
CA SER A 270 -7.56 3.20 -6.68
C SER A 270 -8.44 3.15 -5.43
N ALA A 271 -8.02 2.41 -4.38
CA ALA A 271 -8.72 2.40 -3.09
C ALA A 271 -8.71 3.80 -2.44
N PHE A 272 -7.54 4.43 -2.40
CA PHE A 272 -7.36 5.78 -1.89
C PHE A 272 -8.28 6.78 -2.60
N THR A 273 -8.27 6.77 -3.94
CA THR A 273 -9.07 7.66 -4.78
C THR A 273 -10.58 7.49 -4.54
N ASN A 274 -11.06 6.26 -4.50
CA ASN A 274 -12.48 5.98 -4.25
C ASN A 274 -12.93 6.49 -2.87
N VAL A 275 -12.08 6.34 -1.85
CA VAL A 275 -12.39 6.85 -0.50
C VAL A 275 -12.36 8.37 -0.45
N MET A 276 -11.47 9.05 -1.19
CA MET A 276 -11.50 10.51 -1.31
C MET A 276 -12.82 10.99 -1.92
N PHE A 277 -13.29 10.37 -3.00
CA PHE A 277 -14.59 10.71 -3.60
C PHE A 277 -15.76 10.49 -2.64
N ALA A 278 -15.76 9.37 -1.91
CA ALA A 278 -16.79 9.09 -0.91
C ALA A 278 -16.79 10.12 0.22
N GLU A 279 -15.62 10.60 0.65
CA GLU A 279 -15.53 11.67 1.63
C GLU A 279 -16.00 13.02 1.05
N MET A 280 -15.58 13.36 -0.17
CA MET A 280 -16.05 14.57 -0.85
C MET A 280 -17.57 14.59 -0.93
N GLU A 281 -18.20 13.48 -1.32
CA GLU A 281 -19.66 13.34 -1.33
C GLU A 281 -20.27 13.51 0.06
N ALA A 282 -19.68 12.88 1.08
CA ALA A 282 -20.17 13.00 2.45
C ALA A 282 -20.11 14.46 2.97
N GLN A 283 -19.14 15.24 2.52
CA GLN A 283 -18.95 16.63 2.94
C GLN A 283 -19.76 17.64 2.13
N THR A 284 -19.96 17.42 0.82
CA THR A 284 -20.60 18.38 -0.10
C THR A 284 -22.02 17.99 -0.52
N GLY A 285 -22.41 16.73 -0.31
CA GLY A 285 -23.66 16.16 -0.78
C GLY A 285 -23.65 15.67 -2.23
N SER A 286 -22.52 15.74 -2.95
CA SER A 286 -22.40 15.20 -4.30
C SER A 286 -20.97 14.78 -4.65
N ILE A 287 -20.83 13.75 -5.49
CA ILE A 287 -19.55 13.31 -6.02
C ILE A 287 -19.14 14.26 -7.16
N PRO A 288 -18.00 14.98 -7.08
CA PRO A 288 -17.50 15.72 -8.23
C PRO A 288 -17.09 14.75 -9.34
N PRO A 289 -17.46 14.98 -10.61
CA PRO A 289 -16.98 14.13 -11.70
C PRO A 289 -15.46 14.31 -11.90
N TRP A 290 -14.75 13.30 -12.43
CA TRP A 290 -13.30 13.44 -12.70
C TRP A 290 -12.96 14.59 -13.65
N SER A 291 -13.88 14.99 -14.54
CA SER A 291 -13.72 16.20 -15.36
C SER A 291 -13.50 17.47 -14.54
N TYR A 292 -13.88 17.48 -13.26
CA TYR A 292 -13.54 18.53 -12.32
C TYR A 292 -12.06 18.55 -11.95
N PHE A 293 -11.35 17.44 -11.99
CA PHE A 293 -9.90 17.35 -11.71
C PHE A 293 -9.04 17.24 -12.97
N HIS A 294 -9.65 16.96 -14.12
CA HIS A 294 -8.96 16.83 -15.39
C HIS A 294 -8.30 18.14 -15.86
N ASN A 295 -7.04 18.05 -16.31
CA ASN A 295 -6.24 19.13 -16.88
C ASN A 295 -6.21 20.40 -15.99
N MET A 296 -6.05 20.17 -14.69
CA MET A 296 -6.13 21.21 -13.68
C MET A 296 -4.92 22.15 -13.70
N THR A 297 -5.15 23.45 -13.85
CA THR A 297 -4.12 24.50 -13.75
C THR A 297 -3.94 25.03 -12.35
N ASP A 298 -5.00 25.05 -11.55
CA ASP A 298 -5.07 25.63 -10.20
C ASP A 298 -5.62 24.62 -9.20
N PRO A 299 -5.13 24.57 -7.94
CA PRO A 299 -5.64 23.64 -6.95
C PRO A 299 -7.13 23.80 -6.67
N LYS A 300 -7.79 22.74 -6.22
CA LYS A 300 -9.22 22.73 -5.93
C LYS A 300 -9.48 22.22 -4.53
N LEU A 301 -10.25 22.98 -3.75
CA LEU A 301 -10.71 22.59 -2.42
C LEU A 301 -12.12 22.02 -2.54
N VAL A 302 -12.31 20.75 -2.16
CA VAL A 302 -13.62 20.09 -2.11
C VAL A 302 -13.86 19.64 -0.68
N GLY A 303 -14.84 20.26 -0.02
CA GLY A 303 -15.00 20.12 1.42
C GLY A 303 -13.74 20.64 2.13
N ASN A 304 -13.03 19.78 2.86
CA ASN A 304 -11.74 20.07 3.49
C ASN A 304 -10.53 19.40 2.80
N ILE A 305 -10.72 18.85 1.59
CA ILE A 305 -9.67 18.17 0.82
C ILE A 305 -9.16 19.12 -0.26
N LEU A 306 -7.91 19.57 -0.13
CA LEU A 306 -7.20 20.35 -1.13
C LEU A 306 -6.51 19.40 -2.12
N VAL A 307 -6.96 19.43 -3.36
CA VAL A 307 -6.40 18.66 -4.47
C VAL A 307 -5.46 19.55 -5.28
N LEU A 308 -4.19 19.17 -5.30
CA LEU A 308 -3.11 19.79 -6.07
C LEU A 308 -3.00 19.15 -7.47
N GLN A 309 -2.33 19.87 -8.38
CA GLN A 309 -2.12 19.45 -9.76
C GLN A 309 -1.20 18.22 -9.85
N VAL A 310 -1.23 17.53 -10.99
CA VAL A 310 -0.36 16.35 -11.25
C VAL A 310 1.10 16.67 -10.96
N ASP A 311 1.62 17.80 -11.46
CA ASP A 311 3.02 18.16 -11.31
C ASP A 311 3.41 18.62 -9.91
N SER A 312 2.47 18.63 -8.94
CA SER A 312 2.80 18.93 -7.53
C SER A 312 3.55 17.78 -6.86
N PHE A 313 3.00 16.56 -6.95
CA PHE A 313 3.70 15.38 -6.45
C PHE A 313 4.24 14.52 -7.60
N ALA A 314 3.45 14.26 -8.63
CA ALA A 314 3.77 13.31 -9.69
C ALA A 314 4.46 13.94 -10.92
N ALA A 315 5.36 14.91 -10.70
CA ALA A 315 6.08 15.58 -11.78
C ALA A 315 6.97 14.60 -12.57
N GLY A 316 7.10 14.80 -13.89
CA GLY A 316 8.11 14.11 -14.70
C GLY A 316 7.85 12.64 -15.05
N GLN A 317 6.63 12.12 -14.89
CA GLN A 317 6.26 10.74 -15.23
C GLN A 317 6.07 10.47 -16.75
N GLY A 318 6.09 11.52 -17.59
CA GLY A 318 6.00 11.38 -19.04
C GLY A 318 4.57 11.17 -19.59
N HIS A 319 3.56 11.28 -18.72
CA HIS A 319 2.14 11.30 -19.07
C HIS A 319 1.38 12.32 -18.20
N SER A 320 0.06 12.44 -18.39
CA SER A 320 -0.85 13.32 -17.62
C SER A 320 -0.44 14.79 -17.54
N ASN A 321 0.29 15.28 -18.55
CA ASN A 321 0.88 16.63 -18.60
C ASN A 321 1.66 17.01 -17.31
N SER A 322 2.33 16.03 -16.71
CA SER A 322 3.07 16.13 -15.45
C SER A 322 4.29 17.07 -15.44
N GLY A 323 4.61 17.72 -16.56
CA GLY A 323 5.74 18.65 -16.64
C GLY A 323 7.07 17.99 -16.24
N ASN A 324 7.89 18.73 -15.50
CA ASN A 324 9.18 18.26 -15.00
C ASN A 324 9.44 18.79 -13.57
N HIS A 325 10.51 18.30 -12.95
CA HIS A 325 10.89 18.63 -11.58
C HIS A 325 11.41 20.06 -11.39
N ASP A 326 11.70 20.79 -12.47
CA ASP A 326 12.12 22.20 -12.42
C ASP A 326 10.92 23.15 -12.35
N SER A 327 9.70 22.63 -12.53
CA SER A 327 8.46 23.39 -12.37
C SER A 327 8.41 24.02 -10.97
N PRO A 328 8.05 25.30 -10.83
CA PRO A 328 7.87 25.93 -9.52
C PRO A 328 6.74 25.28 -8.71
N ARG A 329 5.85 24.52 -9.36
CA ARG A 329 4.78 23.75 -8.73
C ARG A 329 5.24 22.37 -8.23
N ALA A 330 6.39 21.87 -8.69
CA ALA A 330 6.91 20.58 -8.22
C ALA A 330 7.34 20.69 -6.75
N LEU A 331 6.58 20.05 -5.86
CA LEU A 331 6.79 20.05 -4.42
C LEU A 331 7.70 18.90 -3.98
N VAL A 332 7.57 17.76 -4.65
CA VAL A 332 8.39 16.57 -4.43
C VAL A 332 8.85 15.96 -5.75
N ARG A 333 9.83 15.06 -5.67
CA ARG A 333 10.32 14.23 -6.77
C ARG A 333 10.25 12.76 -6.36
N HIS A 334 9.47 11.97 -7.08
CA HIS A 334 9.39 10.53 -6.88
C HIS A 334 10.40 9.82 -7.77
N HIS A 335 11.17 8.89 -7.20
CA HIS A 335 12.26 8.22 -7.91
C HIS A 335 11.93 6.81 -8.42
N TYR A 336 10.64 6.41 -8.44
CA TYR A 336 9.98 5.26 -9.13
C TYR A 336 10.69 3.88 -9.21
N HIS A 337 11.82 3.70 -8.54
CA HIS A 337 12.73 2.57 -8.75
C HIS A 337 13.30 2.01 -7.44
N ALA A 338 12.94 2.55 -6.26
CA ALA A 338 13.45 1.98 -5.01
C ALA A 338 12.65 0.75 -4.56
N SER A 339 11.36 0.68 -4.88
CA SER A 339 10.50 -0.43 -4.49
C SER A 339 10.32 -1.45 -5.62
N LEU A 340 10.86 -2.66 -5.44
CA LEU A 340 10.63 -3.82 -6.31
C LEU A 340 9.34 -4.57 -5.94
N TRP A 341 8.29 -3.84 -5.53
CA TRP A 341 7.01 -4.48 -5.21
C TRP A 341 6.24 -4.89 -6.48
N PRO A 342 6.24 -4.13 -7.60
CA PRO A 342 5.51 -4.53 -8.79
C PRO A 342 6.01 -5.85 -9.37
N SER A 343 7.31 -6.15 -9.23
CA SER A 343 7.88 -7.42 -9.69
C SER A 343 7.49 -8.62 -8.82
N ARG A 344 6.95 -8.39 -7.61
CA ARG A 344 6.47 -9.45 -6.71
C ARG A 344 4.99 -9.75 -6.88
N HIS A 345 4.26 -8.94 -7.64
CA HIS A 345 2.83 -9.09 -7.87
C HIS A 345 2.56 -9.10 -9.37
N PRO A 346 2.14 -10.23 -9.94
CA PRO A 346 2.01 -10.37 -11.38
C PRO A 346 0.97 -9.38 -11.91
N ARG A 347 1.35 -8.64 -12.94
CA ARG A 347 0.42 -7.93 -13.84
C ARG A 347 -0.04 -8.89 -14.93
N TYR A 348 -1.18 -8.58 -15.53
CA TYR A 348 -1.52 -9.23 -16.78
C TYR A 348 -0.45 -8.92 -17.84
N SER A 349 0.11 -9.97 -18.43
CA SER A 349 1.08 -9.87 -19.50
C SER A 349 0.66 -10.82 -20.62
N HIS A 350 0.37 -10.27 -21.80
CA HIS A 350 0.05 -11.09 -22.95
C HIS A 350 1.30 -11.87 -23.40
N PRO A 351 1.22 -13.18 -23.71
CA PRO A 351 2.39 -14.00 -24.02
C PRO A 351 3.22 -13.49 -25.21
N ALA A 352 2.58 -12.86 -26.19
CA ALA A 352 3.25 -12.30 -27.36
C ALA A 352 3.53 -10.79 -27.29
N TYR A 353 2.80 -10.03 -26.47
CA TYR A 353 2.79 -8.56 -26.54
C TYR A 353 3.12 -7.88 -25.21
N GLY A 354 3.33 -8.64 -24.13
CA GLY A 354 3.71 -8.09 -22.83
C GLY A 354 2.57 -7.35 -22.13
N MET A 355 2.95 -6.44 -21.25
CA MET A 355 2.03 -5.63 -20.44
C MET A 355 1.65 -4.34 -21.18
N VAL A 356 0.36 -4.00 -21.23
CA VAL A 356 -0.10 -2.76 -21.90
C VAL A 356 0.44 -1.49 -21.22
N GLU A 357 0.76 -1.58 -19.93
CA GLU A 357 1.32 -0.48 -19.14
C GLU A 357 2.71 -0.04 -19.63
N GLU A 358 3.43 -0.90 -20.37
CA GLU A 358 4.70 -0.52 -21.01
C GLU A 358 4.51 0.57 -22.07
N CYS A 359 3.28 0.74 -22.60
CA CYS A 359 2.94 1.82 -23.51
C CYS A 359 2.96 3.21 -22.86
N ASN A 360 2.95 3.30 -21.52
CA ASN A 360 2.92 4.55 -20.77
C ASN A 360 1.86 5.53 -21.29
N TRP A 361 0.62 5.05 -21.44
CA TRP A 361 -0.55 5.83 -21.87
C TRP A 361 -0.53 6.39 -23.30
N LYS A 362 0.48 6.04 -24.12
CA LYS A 362 0.56 6.48 -25.52
C LYS A 362 -0.54 5.84 -26.37
N PRO A 363 -1.45 6.62 -26.98
CA PRO A 363 -2.60 6.06 -27.68
C PRO A 363 -2.28 5.10 -28.82
N GLU A 364 -1.25 5.40 -29.60
CA GLU A 364 -0.86 4.56 -30.73
C GLU A 364 -0.41 3.18 -30.25
N CYS A 365 0.40 3.13 -29.19
CA CYS A 365 0.89 1.88 -28.61
C CYS A 365 -0.23 1.06 -27.95
N VAL A 366 -1.11 1.72 -27.19
CA VAL A 366 -2.22 1.02 -26.51
C VAL A 366 -3.21 0.45 -27.53
N HIS A 367 -3.60 1.22 -28.55
CA HIS A 367 -4.50 0.73 -29.59
C HIS A 367 -3.88 -0.41 -30.41
N GLU A 368 -2.57 -0.35 -30.69
CA GLU A 368 -1.86 -1.44 -31.35
C GLU A 368 -1.86 -2.71 -30.48
N TRP A 369 -1.60 -2.57 -29.17
CA TRP A 369 -1.67 -3.67 -28.23
C TRP A 369 -3.07 -4.28 -28.16
N ASP A 370 -4.13 -3.47 -28.08
CA ASP A 370 -5.52 -3.92 -28.05
C ASP A 370 -5.88 -4.69 -29.34
N HIS A 371 -5.55 -4.11 -30.50
CA HIS A 371 -5.81 -4.74 -31.80
C HIS A 371 -5.09 -6.09 -31.94
N ASN A 372 -3.81 -6.12 -31.60
CA ASN A 372 -2.98 -7.31 -31.70
C ASN A 372 -3.46 -8.41 -30.74
N THR A 373 -3.83 -8.05 -29.51
CA THR A 373 -4.35 -9.01 -28.52
C THR A 373 -5.74 -9.54 -28.89
N GLU A 374 -6.59 -8.73 -29.52
CA GLU A 374 -7.91 -9.15 -30.01
C GLU A 374 -7.78 -10.16 -31.17
N ILE A 375 -6.84 -9.95 -32.09
CA ILE A 375 -6.63 -10.83 -33.25
C ILE A 375 -5.88 -12.10 -32.86
N TYR A 376 -5.01 -12.05 -31.84
CA TYR A 376 -4.13 -13.15 -31.45
C TYR A 376 -4.80 -14.53 -31.37
N PRO A 377 -6.00 -14.72 -30.76
CA PRO A 377 -6.66 -16.02 -30.71
C PRO A 377 -6.94 -16.62 -32.09
N SER A 378 -7.15 -15.78 -33.11
CA SER A 378 -7.45 -16.19 -34.49
C SER A 378 -6.23 -16.56 -35.34
N LEU A 379 -5.02 -16.26 -34.86
CA LEU A 379 -3.77 -16.57 -35.58
C LEU A 379 -3.48 -18.09 -35.60
N PRO A 380 -2.83 -18.60 -36.68
CA PRO A 380 -2.30 -19.96 -36.71
C PRO A 380 -1.31 -20.23 -35.58
N GLU A 381 -1.23 -21.49 -35.13
CA GLU A 381 -0.38 -21.87 -33.98
C GLU A 381 1.11 -21.62 -34.24
N GLU A 382 1.57 -21.82 -35.48
CA GLU A 382 2.95 -21.52 -35.88
C GLU A 382 3.28 -20.02 -35.74
N GLU A 383 2.35 -19.16 -36.12
CA GLU A 383 2.51 -17.70 -36.01
C GLU A 383 2.52 -17.26 -34.55
N LYS A 384 1.62 -17.82 -33.72
CA LYS A 384 1.62 -17.61 -32.26
C LYS A 384 2.96 -17.97 -31.63
N GLN A 385 3.52 -19.13 -31.96
CA GLN A 385 4.82 -19.56 -31.45
C GLN A 385 5.96 -18.66 -31.92
N ASN A 386 5.92 -18.19 -33.17
CA ASN A 386 6.92 -17.25 -33.67
C ASN A 386 6.85 -15.91 -32.94
N LEU A 387 5.65 -15.36 -32.70
CA LEU A 387 5.46 -14.13 -31.94
C LEU A 387 5.96 -14.25 -30.49
N ILE A 388 5.67 -15.37 -29.83
CA ILE A 388 6.18 -15.64 -28.47
C ILE A 388 7.71 -15.67 -28.46
N LYS A 389 8.35 -16.37 -29.40
CA LYS A 389 9.83 -16.41 -29.49
C LYS A 389 10.43 -15.03 -29.73
N ILE A 390 9.80 -14.22 -30.58
CA ILE A 390 10.23 -12.84 -30.83
C ILE A 390 10.15 -12.03 -29.53
N LYS A 391 9.06 -12.17 -28.77
CA LYS A 391 8.89 -11.49 -27.48
C LYS A 391 9.92 -11.94 -26.46
N GLU A 392 10.14 -13.25 -26.31
CA GLU A 392 11.15 -13.81 -25.40
C GLU A 392 12.55 -13.28 -25.71
N HIS A 393 12.91 -13.18 -27.00
CA HIS A 393 14.18 -12.58 -27.42
C HIS A 393 14.25 -11.09 -27.08
N ALA A 394 13.20 -10.32 -27.40
CA ALA A 394 13.14 -8.90 -27.09
C ALA A 394 13.22 -8.62 -25.57
N ASP A 395 12.59 -9.47 -24.75
CA ASP A 395 12.65 -9.37 -23.30
C ASP A 395 14.03 -9.70 -22.75
N ALA A 396 14.69 -10.72 -23.31
CA ALA A 396 16.06 -11.04 -22.94
C ALA A 396 17.04 -9.90 -23.29
N GLU A 397 16.87 -9.28 -24.47
CA GLU A 397 17.67 -8.11 -24.87
C GLU A 397 17.39 -6.89 -23.98
N LYS A 398 16.12 -6.62 -23.65
CA LYS A 398 15.74 -5.53 -22.75
C LYS A 398 16.33 -5.73 -21.36
N LEU A 399 16.23 -6.93 -20.81
CA LEU A 399 16.79 -7.26 -19.50
C LEU A 399 18.32 -7.07 -19.50
N ALA A 400 19.02 -7.52 -20.55
CA ALA A 400 20.46 -7.34 -20.66
C ALA A 400 20.86 -5.86 -20.71
N LYS A 401 20.12 -5.03 -21.46
CA LYS A 401 20.32 -3.57 -21.49
C LYS A 401 20.06 -2.92 -20.14
N GLU A 402 18.98 -3.28 -19.46
CA GLU A 402 18.68 -2.74 -18.13
C GLU A 402 19.75 -3.09 -17.09
N GLU A 403 20.34 -4.29 -17.18
CA GLU A 403 21.48 -4.68 -16.33
C GLU A 403 22.75 -3.88 -16.65
N GLU A 404 23.03 -3.64 -17.93
CA GLU A 404 24.14 -2.81 -18.37
C GLU A 404 23.98 -1.34 -17.94
N GLU A 405 22.79 -0.77 -18.12
CA GLU A 405 22.47 0.60 -17.70
C GLU A 405 22.55 0.75 -16.18
N LYS A 406 22.03 -0.21 -15.40
CA LYS A 406 22.17 -0.19 -13.93
C LYS A 406 23.62 -0.24 -13.48
N ALA A 407 24.44 -1.07 -14.14
CA ALA A 407 25.87 -1.14 -13.85
C ALA A 407 26.58 0.19 -14.19
N ALA A 408 26.21 0.82 -15.31
CA ALA A 408 26.76 2.12 -15.71
C ALA A 408 26.32 3.26 -14.77
N ASP A 409 25.05 3.30 -14.37
CA ASP A 409 24.51 4.28 -13.43
C ASP A 409 25.14 4.14 -12.04
N GLN A 410 25.28 2.91 -11.53
CA GLN A 410 25.97 2.67 -10.26
C GLN A 410 27.41 3.18 -10.31
N LYS A 411 28.13 2.87 -11.40
CA LYS A 411 29.48 3.36 -11.60
C LYS A 411 29.54 4.90 -11.64
N ARG A 412 28.59 5.56 -12.31
CA ARG A 412 28.52 7.04 -12.33
C ARG A 412 28.32 7.61 -10.93
N ILE A 413 27.43 7.01 -10.13
CA ILE A 413 27.20 7.43 -8.74
C ILE A 413 28.47 7.27 -7.92
N ASP A 414 29.15 6.13 -8.04
CA ASP A 414 30.40 5.86 -7.33
C ASP A 414 31.49 6.88 -7.73
N ASP A 415 31.58 7.23 -9.01
CA ASP A 415 32.52 8.23 -9.54
C ASP A 415 32.20 9.66 -9.03
N GLU A 416 30.92 10.06 -9.02
CA GLU A 416 30.47 11.35 -8.49
C GLU A 416 30.70 11.47 -6.98
N GLU A 417 30.47 10.39 -6.23
CA GLU A 417 30.75 10.35 -4.80
C GLU A 417 32.26 10.43 -4.52
N LEU A 418 33.07 9.72 -5.31
CA LEU A 418 34.52 9.80 -5.23
C LEU A 418 35.00 11.23 -5.47
N GLU A 419 34.48 11.92 -6.49
CA GLU A 419 34.83 13.32 -6.78
C GLU A 419 34.41 14.24 -5.62
N ARG A 420 33.23 14.02 -5.03
CA ARG A 420 32.75 14.77 -3.87
C ARG A 420 33.65 14.56 -2.66
N LEU A 421 34.03 13.32 -2.36
CA LEU A 421 34.95 12.98 -1.27
C LEU A 421 36.34 13.59 -1.49
N GLN A 422 36.84 13.58 -2.73
CA GLN A 422 38.11 14.23 -3.08
C GLN A 422 38.06 15.75 -2.83
N LYS A 423 36.97 16.42 -3.22
CA LYS A 423 36.76 17.85 -2.94
C LYS A 423 36.73 18.14 -1.44
N ILE A 424 36.07 17.29 -0.65
CA ILE A 424 36.05 17.42 0.82
C ILE A 424 37.46 17.26 1.39
N CYS A 425 38.18 16.21 1.00
CA CYS A 425 39.54 15.96 1.48
C CYS A 425 40.50 17.11 1.12
N ALA A 426 40.34 17.73 -0.04
CA ALA A 426 41.13 18.88 -0.47
C ALA A 426 40.88 20.15 0.36
N THR A 427 39.78 20.23 1.11
CA THR A 427 39.43 21.37 1.98
C THR A 427 39.84 21.19 3.44
N VAL A 428 40.38 20.02 3.83
CA VAL A 428 40.87 19.76 5.18
C VAL A 428 42.33 20.24 5.30
N PRO A 429 42.66 21.19 6.20
CA PRO A 429 44.04 21.64 6.37
C PRO A 429 44.92 20.50 6.89
N PRO A 430 46.22 20.46 6.52
CA PRO A 430 47.13 19.41 6.96
C PRO A 430 47.24 19.40 8.49
N ALA A 431 47.25 18.21 9.08
CA ALA A 431 47.41 18.03 10.52
C ALA A 431 48.71 18.73 11.01
N PRO A 432 48.69 19.38 12.19
CA PRO A 432 49.87 20.02 12.74
C PRO A 432 50.98 18.98 12.91
N GLN A 433 52.17 19.31 12.40
CA GLN A 433 53.33 18.42 12.51
C GLN A 433 53.67 18.17 13.98
N PRO A 434 53.97 16.92 14.39
CA PRO A 434 54.44 16.65 15.74
C PRO A 434 55.75 17.43 16.00
N PRO A 435 55.94 17.95 17.23
CA PRO A 435 57.11 18.77 17.55
C PRO A 435 58.41 17.98 17.31
N ALA A 436 59.42 18.68 16.79
CA ALA A 436 60.73 18.11 16.50
C ALA A 436 61.31 17.41 17.75
N PRO A 437 61.94 16.22 17.58
CA PRO A 437 62.54 15.52 18.70
C PRO A 437 63.65 16.39 19.31
N THR A 438 63.53 16.66 20.60
CA THR A 438 64.56 17.31 21.41
C THR A 438 65.79 16.43 21.47
N GLU A 439 66.98 17.03 21.30
CA GLU A 439 68.28 16.34 21.37
C GLU A 439 68.39 15.54 22.67
N ALA A 440 68.55 14.21 22.53
CA ALA A 440 68.92 13.35 23.64
C ALA A 440 70.41 13.54 23.98
N PRO A 441 70.80 13.53 25.27
CA PRO A 441 72.20 13.66 25.67
C PRO A 441 73.01 12.43 25.23
N PRO A 442 74.34 12.57 25.04
CA PRO A 442 75.15 11.50 24.47
C PRO A 442 75.23 10.26 25.39
N PRO A 443 75.28 9.05 24.81
CA PRO A 443 75.28 7.81 25.59
C PRO A 443 76.65 7.54 26.24
N PRO A 444 76.69 6.83 27.39
CA PRO A 444 77.93 6.39 27.99
C PRO A 444 78.59 5.26 27.16
N ALA A 445 79.92 5.24 27.18
CA ALA A 445 80.74 4.20 26.58
C ALA A 445 80.59 2.87 27.33
N ASP A 446 80.86 1.78 26.59
CA ASP A 446 80.93 0.36 26.98
C ASP A 446 79.62 -0.44 27.06
N ALA A 447 79.36 -1.23 26.01
CA ALA A 447 79.18 -2.69 26.12
C ALA A 447 79.20 -3.36 24.74
N SER A 448 79.96 -4.45 24.65
CA SER A 448 80.21 -5.32 23.48
C SER A 448 79.01 -6.22 23.06
N PRO A 449 79.06 -6.87 21.87
CA PRO A 449 77.88 -7.28 21.11
C PRO A 449 77.43 -8.72 21.43
N VAL A 450 76.13 -9.01 21.31
CA VAL A 450 75.61 -10.39 21.29
C VAL A 450 74.56 -10.61 20.21
N ALA A 451 74.89 -11.62 19.39
CA ALA A 451 74.21 -12.36 18.33
C ALA A 451 72.68 -12.30 18.16
N ALA A 452 72.27 -12.31 16.89
CA ALA A 452 70.91 -12.54 16.40
C ALA A 452 70.50 -14.03 16.47
N PRO A 453 69.19 -14.32 16.66
CA PRO A 453 68.63 -15.62 16.31
C PRO A 453 67.61 -15.56 15.16
N ASN A 454 67.58 -16.69 14.43
CA ASN A 454 66.84 -17.03 13.23
C ASN A 454 65.31 -16.84 13.31
N LYS A 455 64.70 -16.51 12.15
CA LYS A 455 63.25 -16.63 11.92
C LYS A 455 62.93 -17.97 11.25
N GLU A 456 62.09 -18.78 11.90
CA GLU A 456 61.37 -19.90 11.30
C GLU A 456 60.09 -19.42 10.55
N PRO A 457 59.63 -20.13 9.49
CA PRO A 457 58.46 -19.74 8.71
C PRO A 457 57.19 -20.46 9.17
N LEU A 458 56.08 -19.73 9.34
CA LEU A 458 54.75 -20.30 9.61
C LEU A 458 53.90 -20.45 8.34
N LYS A 459 53.24 -21.60 8.26
CA LYS A 459 52.57 -22.22 7.12
C LYS A 459 51.24 -21.56 6.71
N LYS A 460 50.93 -21.69 5.41
CA LYS A 460 49.61 -21.47 4.78
C LYS A 460 48.62 -22.56 5.20
N GLU A 461 47.41 -22.17 5.61
CA GLU A 461 46.23 -23.06 5.64
C GLU A 461 45.15 -22.55 4.67
N LYS A 462 44.64 -23.47 3.85
CA LYS A 462 43.48 -23.33 2.96
C LYS A 462 42.23 -23.92 3.65
N LYS A 463 41.10 -23.21 3.62
CA LYS A 463 39.74 -23.75 3.78
C LYS A 463 38.85 -23.02 2.77
N LYS A 464 38.50 -23.61 1.61
CA LYS A 464 37.36 -24.51 1.32
C LYS A 464 36.01 -23.97 1.81
N GLU A 465 35.36 -23.21 0.93
CA GLU A 465 33.94 -22.87 0.95
C GLU A 465 33.11 -24.03 0.41
N LYS A 466 32.02 -24.37 1.10
CA LYS A 466 30.96 -25.26 0.67
C LYS A 466 29.66 -24.45 0.60
N LYS A 467 29.03 -24.43 -0.58
CA LYS A 467 27.59 -24.18 -0.80
C LYS A 467 26.75 -25.25 -0.08
N PRO A 468 25.48 -25.00 0.28
CA PRO A 468 24.42 -24.51 -0.60
C PRO A 468 24.00 -23.06 -0.38
#